data_AF-A0A3A4BFE4-F1
#
_entry.id   AF-A0A3A4BFE4-F1
#
_cell.length_a   1.000
_cell.length_b   1.000
_cell.length_c   1.000
_cell.angle_alpha   90.00
_cell.angle_beta   90.00
_cell.angle_gamma   90.00
#
_symmetry.space_group_name_H-M   'P 1'
#
loop_
_entity.id
_entity.type
_entity.pdbx_description
1 polymer ?
#
loop_
_entity_poly.entity_id
_entity_poly.type
_entity_poly.pdbx_seq_one_letter_code
_entity_poly.pdbx_strand_id
1 'polypeptide(L)'
;MVAAAEDGTGRVVRLAAALKGLSREAGGRYVVAGADFAGARIDASGVRGVVFSGAASFAGAEFTGDADFTAVTFQDRADFEGAVFEGAAGFQGAVFEGDAIFRRVRYAAPADFGGAVFKGAARFGGSAFEGPGRFADAEFAAETDFAGTGFAGDADFVGAALGDADFTGTVFSRRAAFVDAAVGPVRFHDTVFGEEADFSGAAFSGYTRFRRTGFRGGARFAGAAFTGDALFEDVRCAGQLRLSRSRWERSAVLGRVEAGEVDLALASFQRLARVELTAETVRFDRTSFPGGARLLVDRAEVWLDDVEFGAASVFGARRDTHVGQVFADRPVLRGVAGTDLANLTVVFCDLSRCSFRGAYNLDRMRVDYMNAFGSSPGRLFARRRTLADEHRFRALHGRPRTRRRWRLAGDSDDDLTAVRGGDVGGDYHALRKGREDEKDEPGAADFYYGEMEIRRLFLRAGLRGALRGREWGRLASTSGDWLLVTLYWLLSGYGLRLWRALTAFAVLVAVAAAAFVGWGFPPGATPSYPDAVRFSLRSAVSLLRGPEAALTPAGEWIELVLRFTAPVLLGLALLAVRARVKR
;
A
#
# COMPACT_ATOMS: atom_id res chain seq x y z
N MET A 1 -21.40 29.79 51.41
CA MET A 1 -22.16 29.67 50.15
C MET A 1 -23.18 30.79 50.15
N VAL A 2 -23.01 31.80 49.31
CA VAL A 2 -23.98 32.90 49.17
C VAL A 2 -24.67 32.67 47.83
N ALA A 3 -25.95 32.31 47.88
CA ALA A 3 -26.78 32.16 46.69
C ALA A 3 -27.07 33.55 46.12
N ALA A 4 -26.86 33.73 44.82
CA ALA A 4 -27.58 34.79 44.13
C ALA A 4 -29.06 34.46 44.24
N ALA A 5 -29.80 35.33 44.94
CA ALA A 5 -31.19 35.13 45.30
C ALA A 5 -32.04 34.62 44.12
N GLU A 6 -32.93 33.67 44.41
CA GLU A 6 -34.05 33.20 43.59
C GLU A 6 -35.05 34.31 43.24
N ASP A 7 -34.59 35.45 42.74
CA ASP A 7 -35.49 36.44 42.18
C ASP A 7 -35.83 35.99 40.76
N GLY A 8 -36.95 35.27 40.63
CA GLY A 8 -37.63 34.91 39.38
C GLY A 8 -38.10 36.12 38.54
N THR A 9 -37.30 37.19 38.50
CA THR A 9 -37.58 38.48 37.85
C THR A 9 -36.85 38.63 36.51
N GLY A 10 -36.11 37.62 36.04
CA GLY A 10 -35.43 37.67 34.74
C GLY A 10 -34.32 38.74 34.63
N ARG A 11 -33.85 39.27 35.77
CA ARG A 11 -32.86 40.35 35.83
C ARG A 11 -31.44 39.78 35.65
N VAL A 12 -30.66 40.40 34.76
CA VAL A 12 -29.28 39.97 34.48
C VAL A 12 -28.35 40.34 35.65
N VAL A 13 -27.64 39.36 36.18
CA VAL A 13 -26.65 39.51 37.25
C VAL A 13 -25.30 39.88 36.64
N ARG A 14 -24.75 41.05 36.99
CA ARG A 14 -23.37 41.43 36.60
C ARG A 14 -22.37 40.72 37.51
N LEU A 15 -21.75 39.66 37.00
CA LEU A 15 -20.89 38.77 37.78
C LEU A 15 -19.69 39.50 38.38
N ALA A 16 -19.00 40.35 37.61
CA ALA A 16 -17.86 41.12 38.11
C ALA A 16 -18.21 42.01 39.32
N ALA A 17 -19.42 42.59 39.35
CA ALA A 17 -19.89 43.39 40.47
C ALA A 17 -20.25 42.51 41.69
N ALA A 18 -20.91 41.37 41.45
CA ALA A 18 -21.21 40.40 42.51
C ALA A 18 -19.93 39.85 43.16
N LEU A 19 -18.92 39.51 42.36
CA LEU A 19 -17.64 38.98 42.85
C LEU A 19 -16.85 40.03 43.65
N LYS A 20 -16.90 41.33 43.30
CA LYS A 20 -16.30 42.39 44.13
C LYS A 20 -16.87 42.43 45.55
N GLY A 21 -18.17 42.16 45.70
CA GLY A 21 -18.81 42.08 47.02
C GLY A 21 -18.45 40.81 47.81
N LEU A 22 -18.04 39.75 47.12
CA LEU A 22 -17.75 38.43 47.69
C LEU A 22 -16.25 38.15 47.87
N SER A 23 -15.39 38.98 47.29
CA SER A 23 -13.95 38.72 47.22
C SER A 23 -13.19 39.33 48.38
N ARG A 24 -12.10 38.67 48.76
CA ARG A 24 -11.01 39.27 49.53
C ARG A 24 -9.82 39.48 48.61
N GLU A 25 -9.20 40.65 48.69
CA GLU A 25 -7.98 40.93 47.93
C GLU A 25 -6.80 40.23 48.61
N ALA A 26 -6.18 39.29 47.92
CA ALA A 26 -4.99 38.59 48.39
C ALA A 26 -3.94 38.59 47.27
N GLY A 27 -2.84 39.32 47.48
CA GLY A 27 -1.73 39.38 46.51
C GLY A 27 -2.10 39.96 45.14
N GLY A 28 -3.07 40.88 45.07
CA GLY A 28 -3.53 41.50 43.81
C GLY A 28 -4.50 40.65 42.99
N ARG A 29 -4.99 39.52 43.53
CA ARG A 29 -6.07 38.72 42.94
C ARG A 29 -7.31 38.72 43.84
N TYR A 30 -8.48 38.74 43.21
CA TYR A 30 -9.76 38.60 43.91
C TYR A 30 -10.02 37.14 44.23
N VAL A 31 -10.11 36.79 45.52
CA VAL A 31 -10.37 35.42 45.99
C VAL A 31 -11.80 35.31 46.52
N VAL A 32 -12.58 34.38 45.98
CA VAL A 32 -13.98 34.12 46.35
C VAL A 32 -14.08 32.75 47.01
N ALA A 33 -14.70 32.67 48.19
CA ALA A 33 -14.76 31.43 48.99
C ALA A 33 -15.74 30.37 48.46
N GLY A 34 -16.58 30.72 47.48
CA GLY A 34 -17.59 29.88 46.87
C GLY A 34 -18.76 30.72 46.39
N ALA A 35 -19.37 30.35 45.28
CA ALA A 35 -20.42 31.13 44.65
C ALA A 35 -21.47 30.22 44.00
N ASP A 36 -22.74 30.58 44.13
CA ASP A 36 -23.84 29.84 43.52
C ASP A 36 -24.71 30.79 42.70
N PHE A 37 -24.69 30.57 41.39
CA PHE A 37 -25.43 31.29 40.36
C PHE A 37 -26.22 30.31 39.48
N ALA A 38 -26.60 29.13 40.01
CA ALA A 38 -27.38 28.16 39.27
C ALA A 38 -28.70 28.77 38.74
N GLY A 39 -29.00 28.50 37.47
CA GLY A 39 -30.21 28.99 36.78
C GLY A 39 -30.28 30.50 36.53
N ALA A 40 -29.24 31.27 36.89
CA ALA A 40 -29.26 32.72 36.75
C ALA A 40 -28.98 33.18 35.31
N ARG A 41 -29.49 34.36 34.94
CA ARG A 41 -29.06 35.09 33.73
C ARG A 41 -27.89 35.99 34.08
N ILE A 42 -26.74 35.81 33.44
CA ILE A 42 -25.47 36.39 33.88
C ILE A 42 -24.82 37.22 32.76
N ASP A 43 -24.31 38.39 33.14
CA ASP A 43 -23.32 39.13 32.38
C ASP A 43 -21.96 38.92 33.07
N ALA A 44 -21.11 38.11 32.43
CA ALA A 44 -19.79 37.74 32.93
C ALA A 44 -18.66 38.54 32.27
N SER A 45 -18.97 39.72 31.72
CA SER A 45 -17.94 40.62 31.20
C SER A 45 -16.97 41.05 32.32
N GLY A 46 -15.67 40.86 32.06
CA GLY A 46 -14.60 41.32 32.95
C GLY A 46 -14.29 40.45 34.16
N VAL A 47 -14.63 39.15 34.15
CA VAL A 47 -14.37 38.20 35.23
C VAL A 47 -12.98 37.54 35.04
N ARG A 48 -11.96 38.37 34.82
CA ARG A 48 -10.60 37.92 34.48
C ARG A 48 -9.72 37.76 35.71
N GLY A 49 -8.95 36.67 35.78
CA GLY A 49 -7.90 36.49 36.81
C GLY A 49 -8.42 36.29 38.25
N VAL A 50 -9.71 35.98 38.41
CA VAL A 50 -10.35 35.72 39.71
C VAL A 50 -9.98 34.31 40.19
N VAL A 51 -9.88 34.14 41.51
CA VAL A 51 -9.65 32.82 42.14
C VAL A 51 -10.89 32.42 42.93
N PHE A 52 -11.52 31.30 42.57
CA PHE A 52 -12.55 30.64 43.36
C PHE A 52 -11.89 29.58 44.24
N SER A 53 -11.82 29.84 45.54
CA SER A 53 -11.20 28.97 46.54
C SER A 53 -12.14 27.88 47.10
N GLY A 54 -13.44 27.96 46.80
CA GLY A 54 -14.42 26.91 47.05
C GLY A 54 -15.35 26.75 45.86
N ALA A 55 -16.29 25.80 45.95
CA ALA A 55 -17.16 25.41 44.84
C ALA A 55 -17.87 26.62 44.17
N ALA A 56 -17.84 26.63 42.84
CA ALA A 56 -18.48 27.62 41.99
C ALA A 56 -19.52 26.95 41.10
N SER A 57 -20.80 27.29 41.31
CA SER A 57 -21.93 26.73 40.57
C SER A 57 -22.53 27.76 39.63
N PHE A 58 -22.62 27.39 38.35
CA PHE A 58 -23.27 28.07 37.23
C PHE A 58 -24.19 27.10 36.49
N ALA A 59 -24.63 26.03 37.15
CA ALA A 59 -25.45 24.99 36.53
C ALA A 59 -26.76 25.59 35.98
N GLY A 60 -27.05 25.36 34.71
CA GLY A 60 -28.22 25.90 34.02
C GLY A 60 -28.21 27.42 33.85
N ALA A 61 -27.10 28.12 34.10
CA ALA A 61 -27.01 29.56 33.93
C ALA A 61 -27.02 29.97 32.45
N GLU A 62 -27.59 31.14 32.14
CA GLU A 62 -27.64 31.73 30.80
C GLU A 62 -26.73 32.96 30.75
N PHE A 63 -25.63 32.88 30.01
CA PHE A 63 -24.72 34.00 29.77
C PHE A 63 -25.19 34.79 28.54
N THR A 64 -25.84 35.93 28.77
CA THR A 64 -26.55 36.69 27.72
C THR A 64 -25.64 37.56 26.83
N GLY A 65 -24.34 37.60 27.13
CA GLY A 65 -23.31 38.32 26.38
C GLY A 65 -21.98 37.58 26.47
N ASP A 66 -20.88 38.24 26.10
CA ASP A 66 -19.54 37.64 26.19
C ASP A 66 -19.20 37.33 27.65
N ALA A 67 -18.79 36.09 27.90
CA ALA A 67 -18.38 35.59 29.21
C ALA A 67 -16.86 35.46 29.23
N ASP A 68 -16.19 36.33 29.99
CA ASP A 68 -14.73 36.36 30.09
C ASP A 68 -14.26 35.75 31.42
N PHE A 69 -13.85 34.49 31.37
CA PHE A 69 -13.19 33.73 32.42
C PHE A 69 -11.68 33.54 32.15
N THR A 70 -11.07 34.43 31.37
CA THR A 70 -9.64 34.36 31.06
C THR A 70 -8.80 34.33 32.33
N ALA A 71 -7.84 33.41 32.40
CA ALA A 71 -6.92 33.25 33.53
C ALA A 71 -7.59 33.09 34.92
N VAL A 72 -8.86 32.70 34.97
CA VAL A 72 -9.56 32.39 36.22
C VAL A 72 -9.02 31.08 36.80
N THR A 73 -8.92 30.99 38.12
CA THR A 73 -8.54 29.76 38.82
C THR A 73 -9.71 29.23 39.65
N PHE A 74 -10.15 28.02 39.37
CA PHE A 74 -11.10 27.27 40.21
C PHE A 74 -10.33 26.23 41.02
N GLN A 75 -10.18 26.47 42.33
CA GLN A 75 -9.43 25.58 43.23
C GLN A 75 -10.24 24.35 43.66
N ASP A 76 -11.56 24.45 43.62
CA ASP A 76 -12.53 23.40 43.92
C ASP A 76 -13.43 23.19 42.69
N ARG A 77 -14.47 22.35 42.81
CA ARG A 77 -15.42 22.03 41.71
C ARG A 77 -15.99 23.28 41.05
N ALA A 78 -15.89 23.33 39.72
CA ALA A 78 -16.53 24.33 38.86
C ALA A 78 -17.64 23.66 38.05
N ASP A 79 -18.89 24.04 38.30
CA ASP A 79 -20.05 23.41 37.69
C ASP A 79 -20.75 24.37 36.72
N PHE A 80 -20.75 24.02 35.43
CA PHE A 80 -21.44 24.71 34.35
C PHE A 80 -22.48 23.79 33.70
N GLU A 81 -22.90 22.69 34.34
CA GLU A 81 -23.78 21.71 33.72
C GLU A 81 -25.07 22.36 33.19
N GLY A 82 -25.38 22.13 31.90
CA GLY A 82 -26.58 22.67 31.27
C GLY A 82 -26.56 24.19 31.02
N ALA A 83 -25.43 24.88 31.25
CA ALA A 83 -25.32 26.30 30.97
C ALA A 83 -25.45 26.63 29.48
N VAL A 84 -25.83 27.87 29.18
CA VAL A 84 -25.96 28.40 27.82
C VAL A 84 -25.13 29.66 27.69
N PHE A 85 -24.22 29.68 26.73
CA PHE A 85 -23.43 30.85 26.36
C PHE A 85 -23.94 31.41 25.03
N GLU A 86 -24.68 32.52 25.08
CA GLU A 86 -25.20 33.20 23.89
C GLU A 86 -24.10 34.03 23.19
N GLY A 87 -23.20 34.63 23.97
CA GLY A 87 -22.00 35.32 23.50
C GLY A 87 -20.74 34.44 23.54
N ALA A 88 -19.59 35.03 23.20
CA ALA A 88 -18.33 34.30 23.19
C ALA A 88 -17.93 33.88 24.62
N ALA A 89 -17.47 32.63 24.78
CA ALA A 89 -17.06 32.09 26.07
C ALA A 89 -15.52 31.97 26.12
N GLY A 90 -14.85 32.86 26.84
CA GLY A 90 -13.40 32.88 26.99
C GLY A 90 -12.94 32.22 28.28
N PHE A 91 -12.18 31.14 28.18
CA PHE A 91 -11.54 30.41 29.28
C PHE A 91 -10.02 30.32 29.07
N GLN A 92 -9.43 31.20 28.27
CA GLN A 92 -8.02 31.12 27.90
C GLN A 92 -7.13 31.21 29.13
N GLY A 93 -6.19 30.27 29.27
CA GLY A 93 -5.32 30.17 30.44
C GLY A 93 -6.03 29.95 31.77
N ALA A 94 -7.33 29.61 31.78
CA ALA A 94 -8.04 29.27 33.01
C ALA A 94 -7.47 27.98 33.62
N VAL A 95 -7.45 27.90 34.95
CA VAL A 95 -6.91 26.76 35.69
C VAL A 95 -8.01 26.13 36.54
N PHE A 96 -8.30 24.86 36.30
CA PHE A 96 -9.23 24.06 37.07
C PHE A 96 -8.45 23.03 37.89
N GLU A 97 -8.21 23.35 39.17
CA GLU A 97 -7.54 22.43 40.10
C GLU A 97 -8.48 21.27 40.51
N GLY A 98 -9.77 21.57 40.66
CA GLY A 98 -10.83 20.58 40.91
C GLY A 98 -11.54 20.11 39.64
N ASP A 99 -12.59 19.32 39.80
CA ASP A 99 -13.42 18.84 38.68
C ASP A 99 -14.14 19.99 37.97
N ALA A 100 -14.06 20.00 36.64
CA ALA A 100 -14.73 20.98 35.77
C ALA A 100 -15.86 20.30 35.00
N ILE A 101 -17.10 20.69 35.28
CA ILE A 101 -18.30 20.06 34.72
C ILE A 101 -18.92 20.99 33.68
N PHE A 102 -18.72 20.65 32.41
CA PHE A 102 -19.29 21.34 31.25
C PHE A 102 -20.24 20.40 30.48
N ARG A 103 -21.01 19.57 31.18
CA ARG A 103 -21.91 18.61 30.54
C ARG A 103 -23.14 19.31 29.99
N ARG A 104 -23.59 18.92 28.80
CA ARG A 104 -24.82 19.45 28.17
C ARG A 104 -24.83 20.99 28.04
N VAL A 105 -23.66 21.60 27.92
CA VAL A 105 -23.51 23.04 27.73
C VAL A 105 -23.73 23.39 26.27
N ARG A 106 -24.40 24.51 26.02
CA ARG A 106 -24.59 25.05 24.68
C ARG A 106 -23.75 26.31 24.50
N TYR A 107 -22.84 26.29 23.53
CA TYR A 107 -22.05 27.46 23.11
C TYR A 107 -22.58 27.94 21.75
N ALA A 108 -23.40 28.98 21.74
CA ALA A 108 -23.98 29.55 20.52
C ALA A 108 -22.93 30.32 19.69
N ALA A 109 -21.95 30.91 20.36
CA ALA A 109 -20.83 31.63 19.78
C ALA A 109 -19.49 30.90 20.05
N PRO A 110 -18.32 31.41 19.57
CA PRO A 110 -17.04 30.76 19.80
C PRO A 110 -16.73 30.55 21.28
N ALA A 111 -16.23 29.37 21.63
CA ALA A 111 -15.76 29.02 22.97
C ALA A 111 -14.26 28.72 22.90
N ASP A 112 -13.47 29.36 23.77
CA ASP A 112 -12.02 29.34 23.69
C ASP A 112 -11.39 28.95 25.03
N PHE A 113 -10.88 27.73 25.09
CA PHE A 113 -10.15 27.12 26.19
C PHE A 113 -8.65 27.07 25.91
N GLY A 114 -8.13 27.93 25.03
CA GLY A 114 -6.73 27.94 24.64
C GLY A 114 -5.79 28.10 25.84
N GLY A 115 -4.84 27.18 26.00
CA GLY A 115 -3.90 27.16 27.13
C GLY A 115 -4.56 26.93 28.51
N ALA A 116 -5.83 26.53 28.56
CA ALA A 116 -6.48 26.19 29.83
C ALA A 116 -5.90 24.90 30.41
N VAL A 117 -5.81 24.82 31.74
CA VAL A 117 -5.21 23.68 32.46
C VAL A 117 -6.26 23.04 33.35
N PHE A 118 -6.59 21.78 33.07
CA PHE A 118 -7.52 20.94 33.82
C PHE A 118 -6.74 19.86 34.58
N LYS A 119 -6.57 20.06 35.88
CA LYS A 119 -5.91 19.08 36.77
C LYS A 119 -6.88 18.04 37.31
N GLY A 120 -8.13 18.44 37.56
CA GLY A 120 -9.25 17.53 37.85
C GLY A 120 -9.92 17.00 36.58
N ALA A 121 -10.96 16.17 36.74
CA ALA A 121 -11.69 15.63 35.60
C ALA A 121 -12.46 16.73 34.86
N ALA A 122 -12.38 16.74 33.54
CA ALA A 122 -13.06 17.71 32.68
C ALA A 122 -14.17 17.02 31.87
N ARG A 123 -15.43 17.38 32.13
CA ARG A 123 -16.59 16.68 31.55
C ARG A 123 -17.37 17.58 30.60
N PHE A 124 -17.13 17.46 29.30
CA PHE A 124 -17.85 18.16 28.23
C PHE A 124 -18.98 17.34 27.60
N GLY A 125 -19.21 16.10 28.07
CA GLY A 125 -20.14 15.16 27.46
C GLY A 125 -21.54 15.73 27.20
N GLY A 126 -22.05 15.48 25.99
CA GLY A 126 -23.37 15.93 25.51
C GLY A 126 -23.47 17.42 25.20
N SER A 127 -22.37 18.15 25.18
CA SER A 127 -22.37 19.59 24.87
C SER A 127 -22.47 19.88 23.37
N ALA A 128 -22.88 21.10 23.04
CA ALA A 128 -23.05 21.57 21.67
C ALA A 128 -22.24 22.86 21.45
N PHE A 129 -21.23 22.79 20.59
CA PHE A 129 -20.47 23.93 20.10
C PHE A 129 -21.01 24.35 18.75
N GLU A 130 -21.93 25.32 18.73
CA GLU A 130 -22.50 25.87 17.49
C GLU A 130 -21.48 26.78 16.78
N GLY A 131 -20.71 27.54 17.56
CA GLY A 131 -19.49 28.23 17.12
C GLY A 131 -18.24 27.34 17.16
N PRO A 132 -17.07 27.87 16.78
CA PRO A 132 -15.79 27.17 16.92
C PRO A 132 -15.47 26.86 18.39
N GLY A 133 -15.04 25.63 18.67
CA GLY A 133 -14.51 25.21 19.97
C GLY A 133 -12.99 25.11 19.92
N ARG A 134 -12.28 25.99 20.63
CA ARG A 134 -10.82 26.02 20.66
C ARG A 134 -10.30 25.48 21.98
N PHE A 135 -9.37 24.54 21.89
CA PHE A 135 -8.65 23.87 22.97
C PHE A 135 -7.15 23.82 22.64
N ALA A 136 -6.67 24.74 21.80
CA ALA A 136 -5.27 24.79 21.41
C ALA A 136 -4.37 24.96 22.65
N ASP A 137 -3.31 24.15 22.74
CA ASP A 137 -2.39 24.11 23.88
C ASP A 137 -3.06 23.87 25.25
N ALA A 138 -4.32 23.42 25.28
CA ALA A 138 -5.01 23.08 26.53
C ALA A 138 -4.42 21.79 27.13
N GLU A 139 -4.27 21.76 28.45
CA GLU A 139 -3.72 20.64 29.19
C GLU A 139 -4.80 19.94 30.02
N PHE A 140 -5.00 18.66 29.78
CA PHE A 140 -5.93 17.81 30.51
C PHE A 140 -5.15 16.69 31.20
N ALA A 141 -4.81 16.89 32.48
CA ALA A 141 -3.98 15.96 33.23
C ALA A 141 -4.74 14.70 33.67
N ALA A 142 -6.06 14.80 33.83
CA ALA A 142 -6.96 13.73 34.25
C ALA A 142 -7.89 13.28 33.11
N GLU A 143 -8.91 12.50 33.45
CA GLU A 143 -9.92 12.03 32.50
C GLU A 143 -10.70 13.21 31.90
N THR A 144 -10.85 13.18 30.58
CA THR A 144 -11.60 14.17 29.79
C THR A 144 -12.68 13.49 28.96
N ASP A 145 -13.93 13.85 29.22
CA ASP A 145 -15.11 13.28 28.59
C ASP A 145 -15.69 14.25 27.57
N PHE A 146 -15.57 13.94 26.28
CA PHE A 146 -16.26 14.61 25.17
C PHE A 146 -17.37 13.73 24.57
N ALA A 147 -17.80 12.67 25.24
CA ALA A 147 -18.76 11.71 24.69
C ALA A 147 -20.09 12.37 24.32
N GLY A 148 -20.58 12.09 23.12
CA GLY A 148 -21.82 12.67 22.59
C GLY A 148 -21.78 14.18 22.33
N THR A 149 -20.60 14.81 22.37
CA THR A 149 -20.45 16.24 22.07
C THR A 149 -20.63 16.49 20.57
N GLY A 150 -21.32 17.57 20.21
CA GLY A 150 -21.45 18.04 18.84
C GLY A 150 -20.64 19.32 18.60
N PHE A 151 -19.67 19.27 17.70
CA PHE A 151 -18.97 20.44 17.18
C PHE A 151 -19.57 20.80 15.81
N ALA A 152 -20.43 21.81 15.75
CA ALA A 152 -20.95 22.33 14.49
C ALA A 152 -19.95 23.30 13.82
N GLY A 153 -19.19 24.04 14.63
CA GLY A 153 -18.02 24.82 14.20
C GLY A 153 -16.74 23.99 14.07
N ASP A 154 -15.63 24.66 13.73
CA ASP A 154 -14.30 24.06 13.75
C ASP A 154 -13.92 23.66 15.18
N ALA A 155 -13.32 22.49 15.34
CA ALA A 155 -12.77 22.02 16.61
C ALA A 155 -11.25 22.00 16.55
N ASP A 156 -10.61 22.76 17.43
CA ASP A 156 -9.16 22.98 17.42
C ASP A 156 -8.53 22.44 18.71
N PHE A 157 -7.75 21.38 18.60
CA PHE A 157 -6.95 20.75 19.66
C PHE A 157 -5.46 20.75 19.31
N VAL A 158 -5.01 21.73 18.50
CA VAL A 158 -3.59 21.84 18.13
C VAL A 158 -2.72 22.00 19.38
N GLY A 159 -1.68 21.18 19.52
CA GLY A 159 -0.79 21.20 20.68
C GLY A 159 -1.42 20.78 22.00
N ALA A 160 -2.69 20.37 22.02
CA ALA A 160 -3.38 20.00 23.25
C ALA A 160 -2.77 18.73 23.87
N ALA A 161 -2.67 18.71 25.20
CA ALA A 161 -2.26 17.54 25.96
C ALA A 161 -3.51 16.87 26.55
N LEU A 162 -3.88 15.72 25.99
CA LEU A 162 -5.04 14.93 26.40
C LEU A 162 -4.57 13.69 27.17
N GLY A 163 -4.84 13.62 28.48
CA GLY A 163 -4.51 12.48 29.34
C GLY A 163 -5.26 11.20 28.96
N ASP A 164 -6.42 10.93 29.55
CA ASP A 164 -7.39 9.92 29.08
C ASP A 164 -8.58 10.66 28.47
N ALA A 165 -8.79 10.51 27.16
CA ALA A 165 -9.83 11.23 26.43
C ALA A 165 -10.87 10.30 25.80
N ASP A 166 -12.14 10.58 26.05
CA ASP A 166 -13.27 9.87 25.43
C ASP A 166 -14.02 10.76 24.44
N PHE A 167 -14.02 10.38 23.17
CA PHE A 167 -14.77 11.02 22.08
C PHE A 167 -15.87 10.10 21.53
N THR A 168 -16.40 9.20 22.36
CA THR A 168 -17.43 8.24 21.97
C THR A 168 -18.71 8.96 21.53
N GLY A 169 -19.17 8.69 20.31
CA GLY A 169 -20.36 9.31 19.72
C GLY A 169 -20.22 10.81 19.44
N THR A 170 -19.01 11.36 19.51
CA THR A 170 -18.74 12.77 19.18
C THR A 170 -18.91 13.00 17.68
N VAL A 171 -19.48 14.15 17.31
CA VAL A 171 -19.64 14.54 15.92
C VAL A 171 -18.91 15.86 15.68
N PHE A 172 -17.87 15.81 14.85
CA PHE A 172 -17.21 16.99 14.30
C PHE A 172 -17.83 17.29 12.94
N SER A 173 -18.64 18.33 12.82
CA SER A 173 -19.36 18.63 11.57
C SER A 173 -18.47 19.33 10.55
N ARG A 174 -17.44 20.04 11.00
CA ARG A 174 -16.44 20.75 10.19
C ARG A 174 -15.04 20.19 10.43
N ARG A 175 -14.00 21.02 10.27
CA ARG A 175 -12.60 20.65 10.48
C ARG A 175 -12.36 20.30 11.94
N ALA A 176 -11.64 19.21 12.17
CA ALA A 176 -11.12 18.84 13.47
C ALA A 176 -9.59 18.75 13.41
N ALA A 177 -8.89 19.58 14.15
CA ALA A 177 -7.43 19.65 14.16
C ALA A 177 -6.89 19.14 15.51
N PHE A 178 -5.97 18.18 15.46
CA PHE A 178 -5.22 17.59 16.56
C PHE A 178 -3.72 17.62 16.24
N VAL A 179 -3.28 18.62 15.49
CA VAL A 179 -1.89 18.73 15.02
C VAL A 179 -0.97 18.88 16.22
N ASP A 180 0.09 18.07 16.26
CA ASP A 180 1.07 18.03 17.36
C ASP A 180 0.46 17.80 18.76
N ALA A 181 -0.77 17.28 18.84
CA ALA A 181 -1.41 16.96 20.10
C ALA A 181 -0.70 15.79 20.81
N ALA A 182 -0.50 15.89 22.11
CA ALA A 182 0.01 14.82 22.95
C ALA A 182 -1.18 14.08 23.58
N VAL A 183 -1.40 12.84 23.16
CA VAL A 183 -2.59 12.07 23.52
C VAL A 183 -2.17 10.81 24.28
N GLY A 184 -2.68 10.60 25.48
CA GLY A 184 -2.56 9.36 26.23
C GLY A 184 -3.54 8.32 25.70
N PRO A 185 -4.27 7.59 26.57
CA PRO A 185 -5.37 6.75 26.13
C PRO A 185 -6.48 7.56 25.47
N VAL A 186 -6.97 7.10 24.31
CA VAL A 186 -8.06 7.79 23.60
C VAL A 186 -9.02 6.83 22.93
N ARG A 187 -10.31 7.17 23.02
CA ARG A 187 -11.43 6.38 22.48
C ARG A 187 -12.23 7.21 21.46
N PHE A 188 -12.14 6.83 20.19
CA PHE A 188 -12.99 7.34 19.11
C PHE A 188 -13.97 6.25 18.67
N HIS A 189 -14.99 5.98 19.48
CA HIS A 189 -16.02 5.00 19.17
C HIS A 189 -17.23 5.69 18.56
N ASP A 190 -17.75 5.23 17.43
CA ASP A 190 -18.92 5.86 16.79
C ASP A 190 -18.74 7.36 16.50
N THR A 191 -17.49 7.82 16.43
CA THR A 191 -17.14 9.21 16.16
C THR A 191 -17.27 9.48 14.67
N VAL A 192 -17.78 10.66 14.32
CA VAL A 192 -17.88 11.12 12.92
C VAL A 192 -17.10 12.42 12.73
N PHE A 193 -16.20 12.43 11.75
CA PHE A 193 -15.54 13.61 11.22
C PHE A 193 -16.19 13.99 9.90
N GLY A 194 -16.82 15.17 9.86
CA GLY A 194 -17.68 15.64 8.77
C GLY A 194 -16.90 16.20 7.58
N GLU A 195 -15.78 16.85 7.86
CA GLU A 195 -14.84 17.34 6.85
C GLU A 195 -13.45 16.72 7.08
N GLU A 196 -12.39 17.53 7.05
CA GLU A 196 -11.02 17.09 7.24
C GLU A 196 -10.67 16.90 8.72
N ALA A 197 -10.07 15.75 9.04
CA ALA A 197 -9.50 15.46 10.35
C ALA A 197 -7.97 15.40 10.25
N ASP A 198 -7.28 16.26 10.99
CA ASP A 198 -5.83 16.38 10.93
C ASP A 198 -5.18 16.01 12.26
N PHE A 199 -4.47 14.90 12.30
CA PHE A 199 -3.66 14.38 13.39
C PHE A 199 -2.16 14.40 13.03
N SER A 200 -1.74 15.29 12.14
CA SER A 200 -0.34 15.37 11.72
C SER A 200 0.56 15.69 12.92
N GLY A 201 1.66 14.95 13.08
CA GLY A 201 2.59 15.11 14.20
C GLY A 201 2.05 14.69 15.58
N ALA A 202 0.79 14.28 15.70
CA ALA A 202 0.19 13.87 16.97
C ALA A 202 0.93 12.66 17.59
N ALA A 203 1.14 12.72 18.90
CA ALA A 203 1.83 11.69 19.67
C ALA A 203 0.85 10.91 20.55
N PHE A 204 0.55 9.68 20.16
CA PHE A 204 -0.31 8.74 20.88
C PHE A 204 0.52 7.83 21.78
N SER A 205 0.56 8.16 23.07
CA SER A 205 1.36 7.45 24.08
C SER A 205 0.60 6.34 24.81
N GLY A 206 -0.73 6.41 24.82
CA GLY A 206 -1.59 5.40 25.43
C GLY A 206 -2.24 4.47 24.42
N TYR A 207 -3.24 3.72 24.89
CA TYR A 207 -4.03 2.86 24.02
C TYR A 207 -4.99 3.69 23.17
N THR A 208 -4.81 3.67 21.86
CA THR A 208 -5.59 4.44 20.89
C THR A 208 -6.56 3.53 20.17
N ARG A 209 -7.86 3.86 20.24
CA ARG A 209 -8.90 3.06 19.60
C ARG A 209 -9.81 3.91 18.72
N PHE A 210 -9.78 3.64 17.43
CA PHE A 210 -10.75 4.11 16.44
C PHE A 210 -11.66 2.94 16.10
N ARG A 211 -12.92 2.95 16.57
CA ARG A 211 -13.87 1.86 16.31
C ARG A 211 -15.17 2.38 15.75
N ARG A 212 -15.57 1.86 14.59
CA ARG A 212 -16.76 2.35 13.85
C ARG A 212 -16.69 3.87 13.62
N THR A 213 -15.47 4.37 13.39
CA THR A 213 -15.21 5.80 13.14
C THR A 213 -15.41 6.11 11.66
N GLY A 214 -16.13 7.19 11.36
CA GLY A 214 -16.35 7.65 9.99
C GLY A 214 -15.65 8.98 9.71
N PHE A 215 -14.79 9.02 8.71
CA PHE A 215 -14.23 10.23 8.11
C PHE A 215 -14.97 10.49 6.79
N ARG A 216 -15.82 11.51 6.75
CA ARG A 216 -16.54 11.92 5.54
C ARG A 216 -15.65 12.73 4.59
N GLY A 217 -14.61 13.38 5.10
CA GLY A 217 -13.52 13.97 4.32
C GLY A 217 -12.27 13.10 4.31
N GLY A 218 -11.10 13.73 4.21
CA GLY A 218 -9.80 13.09 4.37
C GLY A 218 -9.36 13.03 5.84
N ALA A 219 -8.51 12.05 6.15
CA ALA A 219 -7.89 11.89 7.46
C ALA A 219 -6.36 11.89 7.32
N ARG A 220 -5.69 12.80 7.99
CA ARG A 220 -4.22 12.93 7.98
C ARG A 220 -3.64 12.51 9.32
N PHE A 221 -2.71 11.58 9.29
CA PHE A 221 -1.89 11.10 10.40
C PHE A 221 -0.41 11.21 10.02
N ALA A 222 -0.07 12.21 9.20
CA ALA A 222 1.26 12.35 8.65
C ALA A 222 2.27 12.64 9.76
N GLY A 223 3.29 11.79 9.91
CA GLY A 223 4.28 11.91 10.99
C GLY A 223 3.75 11.60 12.39
N ALA A 224 2.52 11.11 12.55
CA ALA A 224 1.97 10.72 13.84
C ALA A 224 2.77 9.57 14.47
N ALA A 225 2.95 9.61 15.79
CA ALA A 225 3.69 8.60 16.53
C ALA A 225 2.75 7.83 17.47
N PHE A 226 2.65 6.52 17.28
CA PHE A 226 1.93 5.58 18.15
C PHE A 226 2.95 4.80 18.97
N THR A 227 3.25 5.29 20.17
CA THR A 227 4.14 4.61 21.12
C THR A 227 3.37 3.64 22.03
N GLY A 228 2.04 3.80 22.12
CA GLY A 228 1.10 2.83 22.68
C GLY A 228 0.49 1.90 21.63
N ASP A 229 -0.35 0.97 22.08
CA ASP A 229 -1.10 0.05 21.21
C ASP A 229 -2.19 0.82 20.45
N ALA A 230 -2.30 0.58 19.14
CA ALA A 230 -3.23 1.30 18.27
C ALA A 230 -4.12 0.33 17.47
N LEU A 231 -5.44 0.51 17.63
CA LEU A 231 -6.48 -0.30 17.01
C LEU A 231 -7.41 0.58 16.19
N PHE A 232 -7.45 0.32 14.88
CA PHE A 232 -8.44 0.86 13.96
C PHE A 232 -9.33 -0.31 13.56
N GLU A 233 -10.61 -0.25 13.85
CA GLU A 233 -11.58 -1.32 13.59
C GLU A 233 -12.85 -0.73 12.97
N ASP A 234 -13.22 -1.24 11.79
CA ASP A 234 -14.38 -0.77 11.02
C ASP A 234 -14.34 0.75 10.76
N VAL A 235 -13.17 1.25 10.37
CA VAL A 235 -12.95 2.66 10.05
C VAL A 235 -13.26 2.90 8.58
N ARG A 236 -14.07 3.93 8.29
CA ARG A 236 -14.40 4.32 6.92
C ARG A 236 -13.94 5.73 6.63
N CYS A 237 -13.21 5.93 5.55
CA CYS A 237 -12.73 7.21 5.09
C CYS A 237 -13.20 7.43 3.65
N ALA A 238 -14.09 8.39 3.41
CA ALA A 238 -14.55 8.67 2.05
C ALA A 238 -13.45 9.35 1.21
N GLY A 239 -12.57 10.14 1.85
CA GLY A 239 -11.41 10.76 1.22
C GLY A 239 -10.13 9.93 1.31
N GLN A 240 -9.00 10.62 1.31
CA GLN A 240 -7.67 10.02 1.46
C GLN A 240 -7.35 9.76 2.94
N LEU A 241 -6.82 8.58 3.24
CA LEU A 241 -6.24 8.24 4.53
C LEU A 241 -4.71 8.29 4.43
N ARG A 242 -4.11 9.36 4.94
CA ARG A 242 -2.66 9.57 4.89
C ARG A 242 -2.02 9.21 6.22
N LEU A 243 -1.32 8.09 6.27
CA LEU A 243 -0.54 7.58 7.39
C LEU A 243 0.98 7.69 7.11
N SER A 244 1.38 8.54 6.15
CA SER A 244 2.77 8.63 5.73
C SER A 244 3.68 9.15 6.85
N ARG A 245 4.90 8.61 6.93
CA ARG A 245 5.90 8.89 7.98
C ARG A 245 5.43 8.57 9.41
N SER A 246 4.31 7.86 9.58
CA SER A 246 3.85 7.46 10.91
C SER A 246 4.76 6.40 11.53
N ARG A 247 4.86 6.39 12.86
CA ARG A 247 5.69 5.45 13.61
C ARG A 247 4.83 4.63 14.55
N TRP A 248 4.98 3.32 14.51
CA TRP A 248 4.19 2.37 15.30
C TRP A 248 5.16 1.49 16.09
N GLU A 249 5.31 1.78 17.38
CA GLU A 249 6.29 1.09 18.23
C GLU A 249 5.73 -0.18 18.87
N ARG A 250 4.40 -0.27 19.00
CA ARG A 250 3.69 -1.37 19.66
C ARG A 250 2.76 -2.11 18.69
N SER A 251 1.67 -2.69 19.19
CA SER A 251 0.73 -3.43 18.35
C SER A 251 -0.02 -2.46 17.44
N ALA A 252 0.09 -2.66 16.13
CA ALA A 252 -0.63 -1.91 15.11
C ALA A 252 -1.62 -2.83 14.41
N VAL A 253 -2.92 -2.59 14.67
CA VAL A 253 -4.01 -3.31 14.03
C VAL A 253 -4.86 -2.32 13.24
N LEU A 254 -4.74 -2.37 11.92
CA LEU A 254 -5.62 -1.71 10.97
C LEU A 254 -6.62 -2.76 10.49
N GLY A 255 -7.69 -3.01 11.23
CA GLY A 255 -8.72 -4.00 10.93
C GLY A 255 -9.90 -3.38 10.19
N ARG A 256 -10.24 -3.89 9.00
CA ARG A 256 -11.41 -3.44 8.23
C ARG A 256 -11.41 -1.92 8.00
N VAL A 257 -10.32 -1.39 7.47
CA VAL A 257 -10.26 0.03 7.08
C VAL A 257 -10.65 0.16 5.62
N GLU A 258 -11.66 1.00 5.35
CA GLU A 258 -12.13 1.30 3.99
C GLU A 258 -11.77 2.75 3.65
N ALA A 259 -11.04 2.97 2.57
CA ALA A 259 -10.67 4.32 2.13
C ALA A 259 -10.60 4.42 0.59
N GLY A 260 -10.73 5.61 0.01
CA GLY A 260 -10.49 5.76 -1.44
C GLY A 260 -9.02 5.50 -1.78
N GLU A 261 -8.13 6.20 -1.09
CA GLU A 261 -6.67 6.09 -1.22
C GLU A 261 -6.05 5.99 0.17
N VAL A 262 -5.07 5.09 0.32
CA VAL A 262 -4.28 4.91 1.54
C VAL A 262 -2.80 5.16 1.25
N ASP A 263 -2.23 6.15 1.92
CA ASP A 263 -0.80 6.46 1.84
C ASP A 263 -0.10 6.06 3.14
N LEU A 264 0.72 5.02 3.09
CA LEU A 264 1.57 4.52 4.18
C LEU A 264 3.06 4.76 3.91
N ALA A 265 3.38 5.62 2.94
CA ALA A 265 4.76 5.84 2.54
C ALA A 265 5.63 6.32 3.72
N LEU A 266 6.85 5.80 3.84
CA LEU A 266 7.79 6.10 4.92
C LEU A 266 7.30 5.75 6.34
N ALA A 267 6.20 5.01 6.49
CA ALA A 267 5.75 4.53 7.80
C ALA A 267 6.69 3.44 8.34
N SER A 268 6.73 3.27 9.66
CA SER A 268 7.54 2.23 10.32
C SER A 268 6.75 1.45 11.36
N PHE A 269 6.76 0.12 11.26
CA PHE A 269 6.04 -0.78 12.16
C PHE A 269 7.01 -1.72 12.87
N GLN A 270 7.35 -1.40 14.12
CA GLN A 270 8.40 -2.11 14.87
C GLN A 270 8.02 -3.55 15.25
N ARG A 271 6.72 -3.83 15.40
CA ARG A 271 6.18 -5.17 15.68
C ARG A 271 5.39 -5.71 14.49
N LEU A 272 4.95 -6.95 14.59
CA LEU A 272 4.10 -7.58 13.58
C LEU A 272 2.84 -6.74 13.33
N ALA A 273 2.75 -6.14 12.14
CA ALA A 273 1.61 -5.32 11.75
C ALA A 273 0.50 -6.18 11.14
N ARG A 274 -0.75 -5.95 11.54
CA ARG A 274 -1.94 -6.50 10.86
C ARG A 274 -2.66 -5.38 10.13
N VAL A 275 -2.65 -5.43 8.81
CA VAL A 275 -3.20 -4.39 7.94
C VAL A 275 -4.24 -5.01 7.02
N GLU A 276 -5.51 -4.65 7.22
CA GLU A 276 -6.66 -5.11 6.47
C GLU A 276 -7.37 -3.91 5.85
N LEU A 277 -7.13 -3.70 4.56
CA LEU A 277 -7.58 -2.51 3.83
C LEU A 277 -8.51 -2.88 2.68
N THR A 278 -9.48 -2.02 2.41
CA THR A 278 -10.23 -1.99 1.15
C THR A 278 -10.07 -0.59 0.58
N ALA A 279 -9.38 -0.46 -0.56
CA ALA A 279 -9.15 0.83 -1.19
C ALA A 279 -8.98 0.72 -2.70
N GLU A 280 -9.01 1.85 -3.41
CA GLU A 280 -8.69 1.87 -4.85
C GLU A 280 -7.17 1.88 -5.05
N THR A 281 -6.45 2.61 -4.20
CA THR A 281 -4.99 2.71 -4.24
C THR A 281 -4.38 2.60 -2.84
N VAL A 282 -3.26 1.87 -2.73
CA VAL A 282 -2.49 1.75 -1.48
C VAL A 282 -0.99 1.87 -1.77
N ARG A 283 -0.32 2.81 -1.10
CA ARG A 283 1.12 3.02 -1.24
C ARG A 283 1.86 2.66 0.04
N PHE A 284 2.82 1.75 -0.05
CA PHE A 284 3.74 1.42 1.05
C PHE A 284 5.18 1.87 0.74
N ASP A 285 5.36 2.89 -0.11
CA ASP A 285 6.68 3.25 -0.61
C ASP A 285 7.62 3.60 0.56
N ARG A 286 8.77 2.93 0.66
CA ARG A 286 9.75 3.10 1.75
C ARG A 286 9.22 2.79 3.15
N THR A 287 8.17 1.97 3.25
CA THR A 287 7.69 1.48 4.55
C THR A 287 8.61 0.40 5.11
N SER A 288 8.84 0.38 6.42
CA SER A 288 9.66 -0.64 7.09
C SER A 288 8.82 -1.50 8.05
N PHE A 289 8.98 -2.82 7.94
CA PHE A 289 8.35 -3.84 8.78
C PHE A 289 9.39 -4.79 9.42
N PRO A 290 10.19 -4.35 10.40
CA PRO A 290 11.18 -5.20 11.06
C PRO A 290 10.56 -6.47 11.70
N GLY A 291 9.38 -6.33 12.30
CA GLY A 291 8.63 -7.43 12.94
C GLY A 291 7.79 -8.29 11.98
N GLY A 292 7.85 -8.01 10.68
CA GLY A 292 7.01 -8.63 9.65
C GLY A 292 5.62 -8.01 9.56
N ALA A 293 4.85 -8.40 8.55
CA ALA A 293 3.53 -7.86 8.29
C ALA A 293 2.55 -8.87 7.70
N ARG A 294 1.28 -8.75 8.08
CA ARG A 294 0.15 -9.37 7.39
C ARG A 294 -0.66 -8.27 6.70
N LEU A 295 -0.39 -8.10 5.41
CA LEU A 295 -0.99 -7.09 4.55
C LEU A 295 -2.09 -7.75 3.71
N LEU A 296 -3.34 -7.56 4.12
CA LEU A 296 -4.50 -8.05 3.39
C LEU A 296 -5.23 -6.86 2.77
N VAL A 297 -5.23 -6.78 1.45
CA VAL A 297 -5.78 -5.64 0.71
C VAL A 297 -6.75 -6.14 -0.35
N ASP A 298 -7.94 -5.56 -0.39
CA ASP A 298 -8.97 -5.88 -1.38
C ASP A 298 -9.20 -4.70 -2.33
N ARG A 299 -9.45 -4.99 -3.62
CA ARG A 299 -9.81 -4.04 -4.69
C ARG A 299 -8.82 -2.92 -5.00
N ALA A 300 -7.55 -3.03 -4.57
CA ALA A 300 -6.57 -1.94 -4.71
C ALA A 300 -5.48 -2.20 -5.76
N GLU A 301 -5.01 -1.12 -6.39
CA GLU A 301 -3.65 -1.07 -6.93
C GLU A 301 -2.65 -0.78 -5.79
N VAL A 302 -1.61 -1.60 -5.66
CA VAL A 302 -0.66 -1.54 -4.53
C VAL A 302 0.78 -1.33 -5.00
N TRP A 303 1.48 -0.43 -4.33
CA TRP A 303 2.93 -0.20 -4.51
C TRP A 303 3.68 -0.60 -3.24
N LEU A 304 4.72 -1.42 -3.43
CA LEU A 304 5.64 -1.87 -2.39
C LEU A 304 7.08 -1.52 -2.80
N ASP A 305 7.33 -0.28 -3.23
CA ASP A 305 8.66 0.16 -3.67
C ASP A 305 9.53 0.54 -2.45
N ASP A 306 10.78 0.09 -2.43
CA ASP A 306 11.78 0.29 -1.37
C ASP A 306 11.31 -0.16 0.03
N VAL A 307 10.50 -1.22 0.10
CA VAL A 307 9.95 -1.75 1.34
C VAL A 307 10.93 -2.71 2.01
N GLU A 308 11.01 -2.65 3.33
CA GLU A 308 11.84 -3.54 4.13
C GLU A 308 10.97 -4.54 4.91
N PHE A 309 11.18 -5.84 4.66
CA PHE A 309 10.54 -6.93 5.40
C PHE A 309 11.58 -7.67 6.27
N GLY A 310 11.73 -7.25 7.53
CA GLY A 310 12.70 -7.84 8.47
C GLY A 310 12.34 -9.26 8.95
N ALA A 311 11.07 -9.65 8.83
CA ALA A 311 10.59 -10.98 9.18
C ALA A 311 9.53 -11.48 8.17
N ALA A 312 9.13 -12.74 8.33
CA ALA A 312 8.14 -13.40 7.48
C ALA A 312 6.86 -12.56 7.35
N SER A 313 6.52 -12.23 6.11
CA SER A 313 5.43 -11.32 5.79
C SER A 313 4.54 -11.89 4.69
N VAL A 314 3.25 -11.58 4.76
CA VAL A 314 2.24 -12.05 3.82
C VAL A 314 1.54 -10.86 3.21
N PHE A 315 1.44 -10.84 1.88
CA PHE A 315 0.66 -9.89 1.12
C PHE A 315 -0.40 -10.61 0.27
N GLY A 316 -1.64 -10.13 0.29
CA GLY A 316 -2.70 -10.77 -0.50
C GLY A 316 -4.09 -10.18 -0.30
N ALA A 317 -5.10 -10.85 -0.85
CA ALA A 317 -6.50 -10.54 -0.60
C ALA A 317 -6.98 -11.12 0.75
N ARG A 318 -8.05 -10.56 1.32
CA ARG A 318 -8.69 -11.09 2.54
C ARG A 318 -9.47 -12.37 2.20
N ARG A 319 -9.47 -13.35 3.13
CA ARG A 319 -10.13 -14.66 2.93
C ARG A 319 -11.67 -14.63 2.99
N ASP A 320 -12.27 -13.58 3.53
CA ASP A 320 -13.71 -13.52 3.78
C ASP A 320 -14.52 -13.00 2.56
N THR A 321 -13.86 -12.44 1.55
CA THR A 321 -14.48 -11.98 0.28
C THR A 321 -14.65 -13.11 -0.75
N HIS A 322 -14.37 -14.35 -0.37
CA HIS A 322 -14.38 -15.50 -1.26
C HIS A 322 -15.77 -16.14 -1.40
N VAL A 323 -16.59 -15.63 -2.32
CA VAL A 323 -17.77 -16.34 -2.83
C VAL A 323 -17.72 -16.39 -4.36
N GLY A 324 -17.45 -17.57 -4.91
CA GLY A 324 -17.39 -17.81 -6.36
C GLY A 324 -16.04 -17.46 -7.01
N GLN A 325 -15.69 -18.16 -8.09
CA GLN A 325 -14.39 -18.05 -8.80
C GLN A 325 -14.20 -16.75 -9.60
N VAL A 326 -14.76 -15.62 -9.17
CA VAL A 326 -14.69 -14.35 -9.90
C VAL A 326 -13.69 -13.40 -9.24
N PHE A 327 -12.62 -13.16 -9.98
CA PHE A 327 -11.39 -12.43 -9.60
C PHE A 327 -11.52 -10.91 -9.51
N ALA A 328 -12.71 -10.36 -9.27
CA ALA A 328 -12.92 -8.91 -9.35
C ALA A 328 -12.20 -8.13 -8.23
N ASP A 329 -12.05 -8.74 -7.04
CA ASP A 329 -11.65 -8.00 -5.84
C ASP A 329 -10.20 -8.23 -5.40
N ARG A 330 -9.39 -8.95 -6.20
CA ARG A 330 -7.98 -9.18 -5.86
C ARG A 330 -7.15 -7.90 -6.00
N PRO A 331 -6.17 -7.66 -5.11
CA PRO A 331 -5.26 -6.53 -5.25
C PRO A 331 -4.33 -6.76 -6.45
N VAL A 332 -4.00 -5.67 -7.14
CA VAL A 332 -3.03 -5.65 -8.24
C VAL A 332 -1.73 -5.03 -7.74
N LEU A 333 -0.66 -5.83 -7.68
CA LEU A 333 0.66 -5.31 -7.32
C LEU A 333 1.27 -4.59 -8.54
N ARG A 334 1.67 -3.33 -8.36
CA ARG A 334 2.19 -2.46 -9.42
C ARG A 334 3.71 -2.42 -9.47
N GLY A 335 4.36 -2.42 -8.32
CA GLY A 335 5.82 -2.31 -8.21
C GLY A 335 6.35 -2.85 -6.89
N VAL A 336 7.55 -3.43 -6.96
CA VAL A 336 8.36 -3.91 -5.83
C VAL A 336 9.83 -3.47 -5.97
N ALA A 337 10.07 -2.33 -6.62
CA ALA A 337 11.43 -1.90 -6.93
C ALA A 337 12.21 -1.62 -5.65
N GLY A 338 13.45 -2.12 -5.53
CA GLY A 338 14.29 -1.89 -4.35
C GLY A 338 13.89 -2.68 -3.09
N THR A 339 12.83 -3.50 -3.15
CA THR A 339 12.31 -4.27 -2.02
C THR A 339 13.00 -5.63 -1.90
N ASP A 340 13.33 -6.04 -0.67
CA ASP A 340 13.80 -7.41 -0.40
C ASP A 340 12.63 -8.38 -0.28
N LEU A 341 12.53 -9.31 -1.23
CA LEU A 341 11.42 -10.24 -1.35
C LEU A 341 11.68 -11.58 -0.64
N ALA A 342 12.83 -11.74 0.03
CA ALA A 342 13.20 -13.01 0.67
C ALA A 342 12.20 -13.52 1.71
N ASN A 343 11.55 -12.60 2.41
CA ASN A 343 10.60 -12.91 3.48
C ASN A 343 9.13 -12.71 3.05
N LEU A 344 8.87 -12.38 1.79
CA LEU A 344 7.53 -12.05 1.31
C LEU A 344 6.85 -13.27 0.67
N THR A 345 5.67 -13.59 1.18
CA THR A 345 4.74 -14.54 0.56
C THR A 345 3.55 -13.79 0.00
N VAL A 346 3.34 -13.88 -1.32
CA VAL A 346 2.21 -13.28 -2.01
C VAL A 346 1.13 -14.33 -2.27
N VAL A 347 -0.09 -14.05 -1.86
CA VAL A 347 -1.23 -14.97 -1.94
C VAL A 347 -2.41 -14.25 -2.58
N PHE A 348 -3.10 -14.89 -3.54
CA PHE A 348 -4.32 -14.32 -4.16
C PHE A 348 -4.18 -12.89 -4.73
N CYS A 349 -3.01 -12.54 -5.27
CA CYS A 349 -2.73 -11.23 -5.86
C CYS A 349 -2.54 -11.31 -7.38
N ASP A 350 -2.92 -10.24 -8.10
CA ASP A 350 -2.59 -10.04 -9.51
C ASP A 350 -1.21 -9.40 -9.68
N LEU A 351 -0.28 -10.15 -10.26
CA LEU A 351 1.06 -9.72 -10.62
C LEU A 351 1.19 -9.38 -12.12
N SER A 352 0.10 -9.41 -12.89
CA SER A 352 0.13 -9.21 -14.36
C SER A 352 0.59 -7.81 -14.78
N ARG A 353 0.55 -6.84 -13.86
CA ARG A 353 1.03 -5.45 -14.06
C ARG A 353 2.22 -5.08 -13.16
N CYS A 354 2.74 -6.03 -12.39
CA CYS A 354 3.81 -5.81 -11.42
C CYS A 354 5.16 -5.62 -12.13
N SER A 355 5.88 -4.55 -11.79
CA SER A 355 7.29 -4.40 -12.12
C SER A 355 8.17 -5.03 -11.04
N PHE A 356 9.14 -5.85 -11.43
CA PHE A 356 10.12 -6.47 -10.52
C PHE A 356 11.49 -5.79 -10.57
N ARG A 357 11.59 -4.69 -11.32
CA ARG A 357 12.83 -3.97 -11.59
C ARG A 357 13.58 -3.62 -10.31
N GLY A 358 14.79 -4.16 -10.15
CA GLY A 358 15.67 -3.83 -9.03
C GLY A 358 15.20 -4.38 -7.69
N ALA A 359 14.27 -5.34 -7.67
CA ALA A 359 13.93 -6.07 -6.47
C ALA A 359 15.09 -7.00 -6.05
N TYR A 360 15.26 -7.18 -4.74
CA TYR A 360 16.29 -8.06 -4.19
C TYR A 360 15.70 -9.44 -3.85
N ASN A 361 16.51 -10.49 -3.99
CA ASN A 361 16.16 -11.88 -3.62
C ASN A 361 14.83 -12.38 -4.22
N LEU A 362 14.51 -11.98 -5.45
CA LEU A 362 13.30 -12.40 -6.16
C LEU A 362 13.18 -13.93 -6.28
N ASP A 363 14.28 -14.67 -6.24
CA ASP A 363 14.31 -16.14 -6.25
C ASP A 363 13.75 -16.77 -4.98
N ARG A 364 13.66 -16.02 -3.88
CA ARG A 364 13.11 -16.49 -2.60
C ARG A 364 11.65 -16.08 -2.37
N MET A 365 11.11 -15.20 -3.21
CA MET A 365 9.72 -14.76 -3.13
C MET A 365 8.77 -15.93 -3.35
N ARG A 366 7.85 -16.15 -2.41
CA ARG A 366 6.82 -17.19 -2.56
C ARG A 366 5.57 -16.60 -3.18
N VAL A 367 5.04 -17.26 -4.20
CA VAL A 367 3.78 -16.86 -4.85
C VAL A 367 2.82 -18.04 -4.88
N ASP A 368 1.77 -17.94 -4.06
CA ASP A 368 0.70 -18.92 -3.92
C ASP A 368 -0.53 -18.47 -4.73
N TYR A 369 -0.50 -18.74 -6.04
CA TYR A 369 -1.68 -18.81 -6.92
C TYR A 369 -1.31 -19.20 -8.37
N MET A 370 -2.01 -20.20 -8.94
CA MET A 370 -1.96 -20.48 -10.38
C MET A 370 -2.76 -19.39 -11.11
N ASN A 371 -2.08 -18.43 -11.78
CA ASN A 371 -2.61 -17.25 -12.52
C ASN A 371 -2.38 -15.88 -11.85
N ALA A 372 -1.36 -15.76 -11.01
CA ALA A 372 -0.89 -14.45 -10.55
C ALA A 372 -0.33 -13.60 -11.71
N PHE A 373 0.41 -14.20 -12.64
CA PHE A 373 1.11 -13.48 -13.71
C PHE A 373 0.26 -13.23 -14.95
N GLY A 374 0.72 -12.28 -15.79
CA GLY A 374 0.13 -11.97 -17.08
C GLY A 374 0.29 -13.11 -18.09
N SER A 375 -0.31 -12.94 -19.28
CA SER A 375 -0.17 -13.92 -20.36
C SER A 375 0.21 -13.28 -21.69
N SER A 376 0.99 -14.01 -22.49
CA SER A 376 1.44 -13.51 -23.79
C SER A 376 0.26 -13.27 -24.75
N PRO A 377 0.22 -12.15 -25.50
CA PRO A 377 -0.82 -11.88 -26.49
C PRO A 377 -0.73 -12.87 -27.67
N GLY A 378 -1.79 -13.65 -27.90
CA GLY A 378 -1.82 -14.67 -28.96
C GLY A 378 -3.02 -15.65 -28.90
N ARG A 379 -3.04 -16.62 -29.83
CA ARG A 379 -4.06 -17.70 -29.88
C ARG A 379 -3.99 -18.57 -28.62
N LEU A 380 -5.12 -19.14 -28.20
CA LEU A 380 -5.29 -19.92 -26.95
C LEU A 380 -4.20 -20.99 -26.73
N PHE A 381 -3.81 -21.73 -27.77
CA PHE A 381 -2.82 -22.81 -27.70
C PHE A 381 -1.35 -22.35 -27.64
N ALA A 382 -1.09 -21.04 -27.60
CA ALA A 382 0.26 -20.47 -27.55
C ALA A 382 0.48 -19.50 -26.38
N ARG A 383 -0.49 -19.41 -25.45
CA ARG A 383 -0.38 -18.54 -24.27
C ARG A 383 0.64 -19.14 -23.28
N ARG A 384 1.54 -18.29 -22.81
CA ARG A 384 2.47 -18.57 -21.70
C ARG A 384 2.33 -17.49 -20.63
N ARG A 385 2.77 -17.77 -19.40
CA ARG A 385 2.92 -16.75 -18.37
C ARG A 385 4.00 -15.73 -18.78
N THR A 386 3.73 -14.46 -18.54
CA THR A 386 4.62 -13.35 -18.87
C THR A 386 4.66 -12.29 -17.77
N LEU A 387 5.84 -11.70 -17.57
CA LEU A 387 6.04 -10.56 -16.69
C LEU A 387 5.55 -9.26 -17.35
N ALA A 388 5.08 -8.30 -16.55
CA ALA A 388 4.68 -6.98 -17.06
C ALA A 388 5.85 -6.26 -17.73
N ASP A 389 7.07 -6.42 -17.20
CA ASP A 389 8.27 -5.80 -17.77
C ASP A 389 8.64 -6.38 -19.14
N GLU A 390 8.31 -7.66 -19.44
CA GLU A 390 8.42 -8.18 -20.82
C GLU A 390 7.45 -7.46 -21.78
N HIS A 391 6.22 -7.19 -21.31
CA HIS A 391 5.22 -6.47 -22.10
C HIS A 391 5.72 -5.05 -22.45
N ARG A 392 6.22 -4.32 -21.45
CA ARG A 392 6.82 -2.99 -21.61
C ARG A 392 8.02 -3.01 -22.55
N PHE A 393 8.97 -3.93 -22.33
CA PHE A 393 10.15 -4.08 -23.17
C PHE A 393 9.78 -4.34 -24.64
N ARG A 394 8.79 -5.21 -24.91
CA ARG A 394 8.34 -5.55 -26.27
C ARG A 394 7.48 -4.46 -26.90
N ALA A 395 6.74 -3.69 -26.13
CA ALA A 395 6.03 -2.52 -26.63
C ALA A 395 7.02 -1.50 -27.22
N LEU A 396 8.21 -1.36 -26.62
CA LEU A 396 9.27 -0.47 -27.10
C LEU A 396 10.13 -1.11 -28.23
N HIS A 397 10.65 -2.32 -28.03
CA HIS A 397 11.65 -2.93 -28.91
C HIS A 397 11.08 -3.92 -29.95
N GLY A 398 9.80 -4.28 -29.82
CA GLY A 398 9.11 -5.24 -30.68
C GLY A 398 8.93 -4.78 -32.12
N ARG A 399 8.44 -5.68 -32.99
CA ARG A 399 8.12 -5.34 -34.39
C ARG A 399 6.96 -4.32 -34.43
N PRO A 400 6.95 -3.34 -35.36
CA PRO A 400 5.92 -2.30 -35.40
C PRO A 400 4.48 -2.84 -35.35
N ARG A 401 4.20 -3.92 -36.10
CA ARG A 401 2.88 -4.59 -36.14
C ARG A 401 2.44 -5.23 -34.82
N THR A 402 3.38 -5.54 -33.93
CA THR A 402 3.08 -6.24 -32.66
C THR A 402 3.16 -5.32 -31.44
N ARG A 403 3.83 -4.16 -31.51
CA ARG A 403 4.03 -3.25 -30.37
C ARG A 403 2.73 -2.92 -29.63
N ARG A 404 1.68 -2.56 -30.36
CA ARG A 404 0.35 -2.23 -29.81
C ARG A 404 -0.27 -3.38 -29.00
N ARG A 405 0.02 -4.64 -29.34
CA ARG A 405 -0.54 -5.81 -28.63
C ARG A 405 0.17 -6.12 -27.32
N TRP A 406 1.39 -5.63 -27.14
CA TRP A 406 2.18 -5.86 -25.94
C TRP A 406 2.11 -4.69 -24.95
N ARG A 407 1.60 -3.52 -25.35
CA ARG A 407 1.39 -2.38 -24.44
C ARG A 407 0.26 -2.73 -23.46
N LEU A 408 0.53 -2.57 -22.16
CA LEU A 408 -0.48 -2.72 -21.12
C LEU A 408 -1.34 -1.43 -21.05
N ALA A 409 -2.61 -1.58 -20.70
CA ALA A 409 -3.50 -0.44 -20.54
C ALA A 409 -3.07 0.39 -19.33
N GLY A 410 -2.90 1.70 -19.52
CA GLY A 410 -2.48 2.64 -18.47
C GLY A 410 -0.97 2.90 -18.39
N ASP A 411 -0.13 2.16 -19.12
CA ASP A 411 1.33 2.41 -19.12
C ASP A 411 1.68 3.71 -19.88
N SER A 412 2.40 4.59 -19.20
CA SER A 412 3.00 5.81 -19.76
C SER A 412 4.22 5.47 -20.63
N ASP A 413 4.70 6.43 -21.43
CA ASP A 413 5.93 6.21 -22.21
C ASP A 413 7.18 6.14 -21.31
N ASP A 414 7.15 6.78 -20.13
CA ASP A 414 8.22 6.68 -19.13
C ASP A 414 8.33 5.26 -18.55
N ASP A 415 7.20 4.61 -18.26
CA ASP A 415 7.17 3.21 -17.82
C ASP A 415 7.81 2.27 -18.85
N LEU A 416 7.67 2.58 -20.14
CA LEU A 416 8.25 1.78 -21.22
C LEU A 416 9.76 1.97 -21.33
N THR A 417 10.27 3.19 -21.11
CA THR A 417 11.70 3.50 -21.24
C THR A 417 12.51 3.12 -20.02
N ALA A 418 11.88 3.00 -18.85
CA ALA A 418 12.51 2.56 -17.61
C ALA A 418 12.99 1.09 -17.65
N VAL A 419 12.40 0.25 -18.51
CA VAL A 419 12.69 -1.18 -18.57
C VAL A 419 13.86 -1.50 -19.49
N ARG A 420 14.91 -2.15 -18.94
CA ARG A 420 16.04 -2.67 -19.72
C ARG A 420 15.93 -4.19 -19.91
N GLY A 421 16.30 -4.67 -21.09
CA GLY A 421 16.16 -6.10 -21.43
C GLY A 421 17.04 -7.04 -20.60
N GLY A 422 18.17 -6.55 -20.06
CA GLY A 422 19.03 -7.33 -19.16
C GLY A 422 18.33 -7.62 -17.82
N ASP A 423 17.68 -6.60 -17.26
CA ASP A 423 16.95 -6.67 -15.99
C ASP A 423 15.81 -7.70 -16.09
N VAL A 424 14.98 -7.63 -17.13
CA VAL A 424 13.87 -8.59 -17.35
C VAL A 424 14.37 -10.04 -17.48
N GLY A 425 15.54 -10.24 -18.10
CA GLY A 425 16.15 -11.57 -18.20
C GLY A 425 16.60 -12.10 -16.83
N GLY A 426 17.19 -11.24 -16.00
CA GLY A 426 17.54 -11.55 -14.62
C GLY A 426 16.31 -11.89 -13.77
N ASP A 427 15.23 -11.13 -13.91
CA ASP A 427 13.98 -11.35 -13.18
C ASP A 427 13.36 -12.72 -13.52
N TYR A 428 13.33 -13.07 -14.80
CA TYR A 428 12.91 -14.40 -15.24
C TYR A 428 13.78 -15.52 -14.67
N HIS A 429 15.11 -15.32 -14.65
CA HIS A 429 16.06 -16.29 -14.12
C HIS A 429 15.83 -16.51 -12.62
N ALA A 430 15.65 -15.44 -11.84
CA ALA A 430 15.40 -15.51 -10.41
C ALA A 430 14.09 -16.24 -10.10
N LEU A 431 12.99 -15.88 -10.76
CA LEU A 431 11.70 -16.55 -10.59
C LEU A 431 11.74 -18.02 -11.00
N ARG A 432 12.46 -18.35 -12.09
CA ARG A 432 12.68 -19.73 -12.52
C ARG A 432 13.41 -20.53 -11.45
N LYS A 433 14.53 -19.99 -10.94
CA LYS A 433 15.34 -20.64 -9.91
C LYS A 433 14.52 -20.91 -8.65
N GLY A 434 13.72 -19.95 -8.19
CA GLY A 434 12.84 -20.14 -7.03
C GLY A 434 11.86 -21.30 -7.21
N ARG A 435 11.26 -21.46 -8.40
CA ARG A 435 10.37 -22.60 -8.72
C ARG A 435 11.10 -23.93 -8.82
N GLU A 436 12.32 -23.94 -9.35
CA GLU A 436 13.15 -25.14 -9.39
C GLU A 436 13.55 -25.59 -7.98
N ASP A 437 13.88 -24.65 -7.09
CA ASP A 437 14.18 -24.92 -5.68
C ASP A 437 12.94 -25.47 -4.92
N GLU A 438 11.73 -25.03 -5.29
CA GLU A 438 10.45 -25.57 -4.81
C GLU A 438 10.05 -26.92 -5.45
N LYS A 439 10.83 -27.43 -6.41
CA LYS A 439 10.52 -28.62 -7.25
C LYS A 439 9.26 -28.48 -8.11
N ASP A 440 8.81 -27.25 -8.39
CA ASP A 440 7.74 -26.95 -9.36
C ASP A 440 8.33 -26.81 -10.77
N GLU A 441 8.69 -27.95 -11.36
CA GLU A 441 9.22 -28.03 -12.72
C GLU A 441 8.24 -27.53 -13.82
N PRO A 442 6.92 -27.80 -13.77
CA PRO A 442 5.97 -27.22 -14.74
C PRO A 442 5.94 -25.69 -14.69
N GLY A 443 5.92 -25.09 -13.49
CA GLY A 443 5.93 -23.65 -13.29
C GLY A 443 7.21 -22.97 -13.80
N ALA A 444 8.37 -23.61 -13.59
CA ALA A 444 9.67 -23.13 -14.04
C ALA A 444 9.81 -23.06 -15.58
N ALA A 445 9.14 -23.95 -16.32
CA ALA A 445 9.28 -24.04 -17.78
C ALA A 445 8.78 -22.78 -18.53
N ASP A 446 7.72 -22.13 -18.05
CA ASP A 446 7.21 -20.90 -18.65
C ASP A 446 8.19 -19.72 -18.44
N PHE A 447 8.79 -19.62 -17.25
CA PHE A 447 9.80 -18.61 -16.94
C PHE A 447 11.10 -18.84 -17.72
N TYR A 448 11.54 -20.10 -17.86
CA TYR A 448 12.66 -20.47 -18.73
C TYR A 448 12.43 -20.04 -20.19
N TYR A 449 11.23 -20.31 -20.72
CA TYR A 449 10.90 -19.88 -22.08
C TYR A 449 10.94 -18.35 -22.19
N GLY A 450 10.42 -17.63 -21.20
CA GLY A 450 10.48 -16.17 -21.10
C GLY A 450 11.91 -15.62 -21.11
N GLU A 451 12.78 -16.18 -20.27
CA GLU A 451 14.21 -15.85 -20.16
C GLU A 451 14.92 -15.92 -21.53
N MET A 452 14.82 -17.07 -22.20
CA MET A 452 15.47 -17.28 -23.51
C MET A 452 14.91 -16.38 -24.59
N GLU A 453 13.62 -16.10 -24.53
CA GLU A 453 12.94 -15.26 -25.50
C GLU A 453 13.32 -13.77 -25.35
N ILE A 454 13.47 -13.27 -24.11
CA ILE A 454 14.02 -11.94 -23.83
C ILE A 454 15.48 -11.87 -24.29
N ARG A 455 16.31 -12.87 -23.98
CA ARG A 455 17.70 -12.94 -24.43
C ARG A 455 17.80 -12.82 -25.95
N ARG A 456 16.97 -13.56 -26.69
CA ARG A 456 16.92 -13.48 -28.16
C ARG A 456 16.53 -12.10 -28.67
N LEU A 457 15.53 -11.47 -28.05
CA LEU A 457 15.06 -10.14 -28.46
C LEU A 457 16.06 -9.05 -28.13
N PHE A 458 16.73 -9.15 -26.98
CA PHE A 458 17.80 -8.27 -26.56
C PHE A 458 18.98 -8.34 -27.54
N LEU A 459 19.47 -9.53 -27.86
CA LEU A 459 20.53 -9.73 -28.86
C LEU A 459 20.14 -9.14 -30.23
N ARG A 460 18.88 -9.33 -30.65
CA ARG A 460 18.37 -8.73 -31.89
C ARG A 460 18.34 -7.20 -31.85
N ALA A 461 17.98 -6.61 -30.71
CA ALA A 461 17.98 -5.16 -30.53
C ALA A 461 19.41 -4.62 -30.56
N GLY A 462 20.35 -5.30 -29.88
CA GLY A 462 21.78 -5.00 -29.90
C GLY A 462 22.38 -5.04 -31.31
N LEU A 463 22.04 -6.07 -32.10
CA LEU A 463 22.44 -6.17 -33.52
C LEU A 463 21.99 -4.97 -34.35
N ARG A 464 20.73 -4.53 -34.22
CA ARG A 464 20.25 -3.34 -34.94
C ARG A 464 20.97 -2.07 -34.47
N GLY A 465 21.27 -1.96 -33.18
CA GLY A 465 22.05 -0.86 -32.62
C GLY A 465 23.45 -0.81 -33.19
N ALA A 466 24.17 -1.93 -33.16
CA ALA A 466 25.53 -2.04 -33.67
C ALA A 466 25.62 -1.83 -35.19
N LEU A 467 24.60 -2.26 -35.95
CA LEU A 467 24.48 -1.96 -37.40
C LEU A 467 24.33 -0.45 -37.65
N ARG A 468 23.54 0.24 -36.83
CA ARG A 468 23.39 1.71 -36.94
C ARG A 468 24.64 2.46 -36.49
N GLY A 469 25.32 1.96 -35.46
CA GLY A 469 26.54 2.54 -34.90
C GLY A 469 27.83 2.17 -35.66
N ARG A 470 27.77 1.34 -36.70
CA ARG A 470 28.94 0.82 -37.46
C ARG A 470 29.99 0.12 -36.58
N GLU A 471 29.56 -0.56 -35.51
CA GLU A 471 30.46 -1.26 -34.57
C GLU A 471 30.72 -2.72 -35.00
N TRP A 472 31.59 -2.92 -35.99
CA TRP A 472 31.85 -4.24 -36.61
C TRP A 472 32.30 -5.34 -35.63
N GLY A 473 33.11 -5.02 -34.63
CA GLY A 473 33.57 -5.99 -33.63
C GLY A 473 32.44 -6.53 -32.74
N ARG A 474 31.51 -5.66 -32.32
CA ARG A 474 30.32 -6.04 -31.53
C ARG A 474 29.30 -6.79 -32.38
N LEU A 475 29.23 -6.47 -33.68
CA LEU A 475 28.36 -7.16 -34.63
C LEU A 475 28.72 -8.64 -34.77
N ALA A 476 30.01 -8.97 -34.93
CA ALA A 476 30.44 -10.36 -35.14
C ALA A 476 30.07 -11.26 -33.96
N SER A 477 30.39 -10.84 -32.72
CA SER A 477 30.08 -11.61 -31.51
C SER A 477 28.58 -11.74 -31.26
N THR A 478 27.84 -10.61 -31.32
CA THR A 478 26.38 -10.60 -31.06
C THR A 478 25.60 -11.40 -32.12
N SER A 479 26.11 -11.45 -33.36
CA SER A 479 25.46 -12.19 -34.45
C SER A 479 25.51 -13.70 -34.22
N GLY A 480 26.65 -14.22 -33.75
CA GLY A 480 26.81 -15.63 -33.40
C GLY A 480 25.85 -16.06 -32.30
N ASP A 481 25.83 -15.32 -31.20
CA ASP A 481 24.93 -15.59 -30.05
C ASP A 481 23.45 -15.51 -30.47
N TRP A 482 23.10 -14.50 -31.25
CA TRP A 482 21.73 -14.35 -31.74
C TRP A 482 21.31 -15.50 -32.66
N LEU A 483 22.21 -15.90 -33.58
CA LEU A 483 21.96 -17.01 -34.50
C LEU A 483 21.76 -18.31 -33.73
N LEU A 484 22.64 -18.59 -32.76
CA LEU A 484 22.56 -19.79 -31.91
C LEU A 484 21.23 -19.87 -31.17
N VAL A 485 20.85 -18.81 -30.45
CA VAL A 485 19.57 -18.79 -29.70
C VAL A 485 18.37 -18.85 -30.66
N THR A 486 18.48 -18.25 -31.85
CA THR A 486 17.43 -18.28 -32.88
C THR A 486 17.26 -19.68 -33.48
N LEU A 487 18.36 -20.39 -33.76
CA LEU A 487 18.33 -21.77 -34.24
C LEU A 487 17.78 -22.70 -33.15
N TYR A 488 18.23 -22.55 -31.91
CA TYR A 488 17.70 -23.31 -30.77
C TYR A 488 16.19 -23.11 -30.60
N TRP A 489 15.71 -21.87 -30.70
CA TRP A 489 14.27 -21.59 -30.76
C TRP A 489 13.61 -22.26 -31.96
N LEU A 490 14.16 -22.09 -33.16
CA LEU A 490 13.53 -22.54 -34.41
C LEU A 490 13.31 -24.05 -34.40
N LEU A 491 14.39 -24.77 -34.05
CA LEU A 491 14.49 -26.21 -34.12
C LEU A 491 13.78 -26.92 -32.96
N SER A 492 13.75 -26.35 -31.74
CA SER A 492 13.23 -27.09 -30.57
C SER A 492 12.28 -26.29 -29.68
N GLY A 493 12.07 -25.00 -29.97
CA GLY A 493 11.33 -24.11 -29.06
C GLY A 493 12.00 -24.00 -27.70
N TYR A 494 13.33 -23.87 -27.69
CA TYR A 494 14.17 -23.90 -26.49
C TYR A 494 14.08 -25.24 -25.74
N GLY A 495 14.09 -26.37 -26.46
CA GLY A 495 14.06 -27.69 -25.83
C GLY A 495 12.72 -28.06 -25.17
N LEU A 496 11.68 -27.24 -25.29
CA LEU A 496 10.37 -27.46 -24.66
C LEU A 496 9.28 -27.98 -25.61
N ARG A 497 9.51 -27.96 -26.94
CA ARG A 497 8.48 -28.30 -27.93
C ARG A 497 8.89 -29.47 -28.81
N LEU A 498 8.47 -30.67 -28.42
CA LEU A 498 8.73 -31.93 -29.13
C LEU A 498 8.41 -31.85 -30.63
N TRP A 499 7.23 -31.34 -30.98
CA TRP A 499 6.80 -31.29 -32.39
C TRP A 499 7.77 -30.49 -33.26
N ARG A 500 8.37 -29.41 -32.74
CA ARG A 500 9.31 -28.59 -33.52
C ARG A 500 10.58 -29.35 -33.83
N ALA A 501 11.10 -30.10 -32.86
CA ALA A 501 12.29 -30.92 -33.05
C ALA A 501 12.04 -32.04 -34.05
N LEU A 502 10.89 -32.71 -33.96
CA LEU A 502 10.50 -33.76 -34.92
C LEU A 502 10.24 -33.20 -36.33
N THR A 503 9.59 -32.05 -36.45
CA THR A 503 9.40 -31.38 -37.74
C THR A 503 10.74 -30.94 -38.33
N ALA A 504 11.63 -30.36 -37.53
CA ALA A 504 12.96 -29.98 -37.99
C ALA A 504 13.77 -31.19 -38.45
N PHE A 505 13.68 -32.32 -37.74
CA PHE A 505 14.29 -33.58 -38.14
C PHE A 505 13.71 -34.10 -39.47
N ALA A 506 12.39 -34.11 -39.61
CA ALA A 506 11.73 -34.53 -40.85
C ALA A 506 12.12 -33.65 -42.06
N VAL A 507 12.18 -32.32 -41.86
CA VAL A 507 12.63 -31.38 -42.89
C VAL A 507 14.11 -31.60 -43.24
N LEU A 508 14.97 -31.80 -42.24
CA LEU A 508 16.38 -32.12 -42.47
C LEU A 508 16.54 -33.38 -43.33
N VAL A 509 15.81 -34.44 -43.02
CA VAL A 509 15.81 -35.70 -43.79
C VAL A 509 15.32 -35.46 -45.22
N ALA A 510 14.22 -34.70 -45.41
CA ALA A 510 13.66 -34.43 -46.74
C ALA A 510 14.61 -33.58 -47.61
N VAL A 511 15.26 -32.58 -47.02
CA VAL A 511 16.25 -31.72 -47.69
C VAL A 511 17.52 -32.49 -48.01
N ALA A 512 18.01 -33.32 -47.08
CA ALA A 512 19.17 -34.17 -47.33
C ALA A 512 18.88 -35.17 -48.45
N ALA A 513 17.70 -35.81 -48.46
CA ALA A 513 17.30 -36.71 -49.53
C ALA A 513 17.28 -36.03 -50.91
N ALA A 514 16.74 -34.80 -50.99
CA ALA A 514 16.77 -34.02 -52.23
C ALA A 514 18.20 -33.68 -52.67
N ALA A 515 19.07 -33.30 -51.72
CA ALA A 515 20.48 -33.01 -51.98
C ALA A 515 21.26 -34.25 -52.42
N PHE A 516 20.96 -35.42 -51.86
CA PHE A 516 21.54 -36.70 -52.26
C PHE A 516 21.14 -37.09 -53.68
N VAL A 517 19.86 -36.93 -54.05
CA VAL A 517 19.39 -37.17 -55.42
C VAL A 517 20.07 -36.23 -56.42
N GLY A 518 20.27 -34.95 -56.06
CA GLY A 518 20.87 -33.96 -56.96
C GLY A 518 22.39 -34.04 -57.09
N TRP A 519 23.09 -34.30 -55.98
CA TRP A 519 24.55 -34.14 -55.91
C TRP A 519 25.29 -35.27 -55.19
N GLY A 520 24.58 -36.16 -54.50
CA GLY A 520 25.21 -37.08 -53.55
C GLY A 520 25.75 -38.37 -54.13
N PHE A 521 25.21 -38.83 -55.27
CA PHE A 521 25.60 -40.10 -55.89
C PHE A 521 26.26 -39.87 -57.26
N PRO A 522 27.24 -40.71 -57.64
CA PRO A 522 27.91 -40.62 -58.93
C PRO A 522 26.93 -40.86 -60.09
N PRO A 523 27.21 -40.32 -61.30
CA PRO A 523 26.35 -40.48 -62.46
C PRO A 523 26.11 -41.97 -62.78
N GLY A 524 24.85 -42.40 -62.80
CA GLY A 524 24.45 -43.80 -63.03
C GLY A 524 24.06 -44.58 -61.76
N ALA A 525 24.27 -44.01 -60.56
CA ALA A 525 23.88 -44.62 -59.28
C ALA A 525 22.88 -43.76 -58.49
N THR A 526 22.20 -42.80 -59.14
CA THR A 526 21.26 -41.88 -58.49
C THR A 526 20.01 -42.63 -58.03
N PRO A 527 19.74 -42.76 -56.71
CA PRO A 527 18.58 -43.46 -56.21
C PRO A 527 17.29 -42.68 -56.47
N SER A 528 16.16 -43.39 -56.42
CA SER A 528 14.84 -42.75 -56.39
C SER A 528 14.70 -41.90 -55.12
N TYR A 529 13.87 -40.85 -55.13
CA TYR A 529 13.68 -39.99 -53.94
C TYR A 529 13.27 -40.78 -52.68
N PRO A 530 12.34 -41.76 -52.74
CA PRO A 530 12.03 -42.62 -51.58
C PRO A 530 13.24 -43.40 -51.04
N ASP A 531 14.13 -43.88 -51.92
CA ASP A 531 15.33 -44.60 -51.51
C ASP A 531 16.38 -43.64 -50.92
N ALA A 532 16.49 -42.42 -51.43
CA ALA A 532 17.30 -41.36 -50.84
C ALA A 532 16.80 -40.93 -49.45
N VAL A 533 15.48 -40.94 -49.21
CA VAL A 533 14.89 -40.72 -47.88
C VAL A 533 15.27 -41.84 -46.92
N ARG A 534 15.17 -43.11 -47.36
CA ARG A 534 15.59 -44.27 -46.54
C ARG A 534 17.08 -44.22 -46.21
N PHE A 535 17.91 -43.87 -47.20
CA PHE A 535 19.35 -43.67 -47.01
C PHE A 535 19.61 -42.56 -45.97
N SER A 536 18.96 -41.41 -46.14
CA SER A 536 19.08 -40.27 -45.20
C SER A 536 18.65 -40.64 -43.78
N LEU A 537 17.55 -41.40 -43.61
CA LEU A 537 17.11 -41.88 -42.29
C LEU A 537 18.11 -42.84 -41.64
N ARG A 538 18.70 -43.76 -42.41
CA ARG A 538 19.74 -44.67 -41.90
C ARG A 538 20.99 -43.90 -41.50
N SER A 539 21.48 -42.99 -42.33
CA SER A 539 22.65 -42.14 -42.02
C SER A 539 22.38 -41.21 -40.83
N ALA A 540 21.15 -40.73 -40.64
CA ALA A 540 20.76 -39.91 -39.50
C ALA A 540 20.82 -40.64 -38.14
N VAL A 541 20.65 -41.97 -38.13
CA VAL A 541 20.61 -42.80 -36.91
C VAL A 541 21.92 -43.57 -36.68
N SER A 542 22.72 -43.76 -37.73
CA SER A 542 23.97 -44.53 -37.69
C SER A 542 25.18 -43.64 -37.43
N LEU A 543 25.51 -43.41 -36.16
CA LEU A 543 26.64 -42.58 -35.72
C LEU A 543 28.03 -43.19 -36.05
N LEU A 544 28.14 -44.51 -36.22
CA LEU A 544 29.43 -45.24 -36.19
C LEU A 544 29.71 -46.17 -37.38
N ARG A 545 28.81 -46.31 -38.37
CA ARG A 545 29.08 -47.17 -39.56
C ARG A 545 29.64 -46.34 -40.71
N GLY A 546 30.67 -46.83 -41.41
CA GLY A 546 31.20 -46.19 -42.63
C GLY A 546 30.15 -46.14 -43.76
N PRO A 547 30.34 -45.29 -44.80
CA PRO A 547 29.40 -45.18 -45.90
C PRO A 547 29.21 -46.54 -46.60
N GLU A 548 27.98 -47.05 -46.64
CA GLU A 548 27.64 -48.33 -47.31
C GLU A 548 27.58 -48.18 -48.85
N ALA A 549 27.64 -46.95 -49.38
CA ALA A 549 27.54 -46.63 -50.80
C ALA A 549 28.65 -45.66 -51.23
N ALA A 550 29.11 -45.78 -52.48
CA ALA A 550 30.06 -44.84 -53.08
C ALA A 550 29.37 -43.48 -53.31
N LEU A 551 29.69 -42.50 -52.46
CA LEU A 551 29.18 -41.14 -52.56
C LEU A 551 30.15 -40.26 -53.35
N THR A 552 29.63 -39.18 -53.92
CA THR A 552 30.49 -38.09 -54.44
C THR A 552 31.10 -37.32 -53.26
N PRO A 553 32.15 -36.50 -53.46
CA PRO A 553 32.65 -35.61 -52.41
C PRO A 553 31.56 -34.70 -51.82
N ALA A 554 30.60 -34.27 -52.65
CA ALA A 554 29.45 -33.51 -52.18
C ALA A 554 28.50 -34.38 -51.31
N GLY A 555 28.27 -35.64 -51.69
CA GLY A 555 27.50 -36.60 -50.91
C GLY A 555 28.11 -36.93 -49.55
N GLU A 556 29.45 -37.06 -49.48
CA GLU A 556 30.17 -37.26 -48.22
C GLU A 556 29.97 -36.09 -47.25
N TRP A 557 30.02 -34.84 -47.75
CA TRP A 557 29.73 -33.66 -46.94
C TRP A 557 28.28 -33.60 -46.46
N ILE A 558 27.31 -33.94 -47.32
CA ILE A 558 25.88 -34.00 -46.96
C ILE A 558 25.68 -35.05 -45.86
N GLU A 559 26.29 -36.23 -46.01
CA GLU A 559 26.22 -37.30 -45.03
C GLU A 559 26.84 -36.90 -43.70
N LEU A 560 28.00 -36.25 -43.71
CA LEU A 560 28.69 -35.76 -42.50
C LEU A 560 27.82 -34.76 -41.74
N VAL A 561 27.25 -33.76 -42.44
CA VAL A 561 26.35 -32.77 -41.82
C VAL A 561 25.11 -33.45 -41.24
N LEU A 562 24.52 -34.41 -41.96
CA LEU A 562 23.36 -35.15 -41.50
C LEU A 562 23.67 -35.97 -40.24
N ARG A 563 24.79 -36.69 -40.21
CA ARG A 563 25.25 -37.49 -39.05
C ARG A 563 25.54 -36.65 -37.81
N PHE A 564 25.91 -35.38 -37.97
CA PHE A 564 26.09 -34.47 -36.84
C PHE A 564 24.76 -33.87 -36.37
N THR A 565 23.95 -33.37 -37.31
CA THR A 565 22.76 -32.56 -36.98
C THR A 565 21.55 -33.41 -36.57
N ALA A 566 21.36 -34.59 -37.16
CA ALA A 566 20.23 -35.45 -36.83
C ALA A 566 20.21 -35.94 -35.36
N PRO A 567 21.32 -36.45 -34.79
CA PRO A 567 21.37 -36.83 -33.37
C PRO A 567 21.12 -35.65 -32.43
N VAL A 568 21.59 -34.45 -32.77
CA VAL A 568 21.31 -33.23 -31.98
C VAL A 568 19.81 -32.94 -31.95
N LEU A 569 19.11 -33.04 -33.09
CA LEU A 569 17.66 -32.83 -33.15
C LEU A 569 16.88 -33.90 -32.37
N LEU A 570 17.31 -35.17 -32.44
CA LEU A 570 16.73 -36.25 -31.65
C LEU A 570 16.99 -36.05 -30.14
N GLY A 571 18.18 -35.59 -29.76
CA GLY A 571 18.52 -35.22 -28.38
C GLY A 571 17.64 -34.08 -27.86
N LEU A 572 17.39 -33.05 -28.68
CA LEU A 572 16.46 -31.97 -28.36
C LEU A 572 15.00 -32.45 -28.22
N ALA A 573 14.58 -33.42 -29.05
CA ALA A 573 13.29 -34.05 -28.91
C ALA A 573 13.17 -34.83 -27.58
N LEU A 574 14.21 -35.58 -27.21
CA LEU A 574 14.28 -36.33 -25.95
C LEU A 574 14.24 -35.41 -24.72
N LEU A 575 14.95 -34.28 -24.76
CA LEU A 575 14.88 -33.24 -23.72
C LEU A 575 13.46 -32.70 -23.56
N ALA A 576 12.75 -32.44 -24.66
CA ALA A 576 11.37 -31.99 -24.62
C ALA A 576 10.40 -33.04 -24.05
N VAL A 577 10.66 -34.33 -24.30
CA VAL A 577 9.89 -35.44 -23.67
C VAL A 577 10.14 -35.47 -22.17
N ARG A 578 11.40 -35.42 -21.74
CA ARG A 578 11.76 -35.40 -20.30
C ARG A 578 11.09 -34.24 -19.58
N ALA A 579 11.12 -33.04 -20.17
CA ALA A 579 10.47 -31.86 -19.62
C ALA A 579 8.94 -31.95 -19.59
N ARG A 580 8.32 -32.89 -20.32
CA ARG A 580 6.87 -33.12 -20.33
C ARG A 580 6.43 -34.24 -19.37
N VAL A 581 7.25 -35.28 -19.21
CA VAL A 581 7.00 -36.39 -18.27
C VAL A 581 7.12 -35.93 -16.81
N LYS A 582 7.92 -34.90 -16.56
CA LYS A 582 8.06 -34.28 -15.24
C LYS A 582 7.00 -33.23 -14.91
N ARG A 583 6.10 -32.91 -15.85
CA ARG A 583 4.91 -32.10 -15.58
C ARG A 583 3.78 -32.99 -15.16
#